data_AF-A0A957EA31-F1
#
_entry.id   AF-A0A957EA31-F1
#
_cell.length_a   1.000
_cell.length_b   1.000
_cell.length_c   1.000
_cell.angle_alpha   90.00
_cell.angle_beta   90.00
_cell.angle_gamma   90.00
#
_symmetry.space_group_name_H-M   'P 1'
#
loop_
_entity.id
_entity.type
_entity.pdbx_description
1 polymer ?
#
loop_
_entity_poly.entity_id
_entity_poly.type
_entity_poly.pdbx_seq_one_letter_code
_entity_poly.pdbx_strand_id
1 'polypeptide(L)'
;MAENDKKTFDPIPEEFETFEELSEFWDAHDLADYEDYLTPVSFEVASQPTYEYVIVLSDSLNKIMHEAQKQERVSVGTLINLWIQEKLQTYQAAS
;
A
#
# COMPACT_ATOMS: atom_id res chain seq x y z
N MET A 1 -23.92 6.80 24.14
CA MET A 1 -24.68 6.13 23.07
C MET A 1 -25.50 7.20 22.40
N ALA A 2 -24.99 7.79 21.32
CA ALA A 2 -25.72 8.81 20.58
C ALA A 2 -26.71 8.08 19.66
N GLU A 3 -27.98 8.43 19.77
CA GLU A 3 -29.04 8.07 18.83
C GLU A 3 -28.59 8.51 17.42
N ASN A 4 -28.49 7.55 16.50
CA ASN A 4 -28.24 7.85 15.10
C ASN A 4 -29.60 8.16 14.47
N ASP A 5 -29.83 9.43 14.15
CA ASP A 5 -30.95 9.88 13.32
C ASP A 5 -31.03 8.96 12.10
N LYS A 6 -32.20 8.34 11.89
CA LYS A 6 -32.44 7.42 10.77
C LYS A 6 -32.32 8.19 9.45
N LYS A 7 -31.12 8.24 8.88
CA LYS A 7 -30.88 8.63 7.49
C LYS A 7 -31.70 7.65 6.65
N THR A 8 -32.73 8.17 6.00
CA THR A 8 -33.59 7.41 5.10
C THR A 8 -32.79 7.21 3.81
N PHE A 9 -32.18 6.04 3.65
CA PHE A 9 -31.50 5.67 2.42
C PHE A 9 -32.52 5.25 1.36
N ASP A 10 -32.24 5.59 0.10
CA ASP A 10 -33.05 5.10 -1.00
C ASP A 10 -32.87 3.57 -1.10
N PRO A 11 -33.95 2.79 -1.24
CA PRO A 11 -33.81 1.34 -1.33
C PRO A 11 -33.08 0.95 -2.61
N ILE A 12 -32.19 -0.05 -2.53
CA ILE A 12 -31.54 -0.63 -3.71
C ILE A 12 -32.64 -1.25 -4.59
N PRO A 13 -32.73 -0.88 -5.89
CA PRO A 13 -33.64 -1.51 -6.84
C PRO A 13 -33.41 -3.03 -6.94
N GLU A 14 -34.48 -3.81 -7.14
CA GLU A 14 -34.36 -5.27 -7.34
C GLU A 14 -33.62 -5.60 -8.65
N GLU A 15 -33.80 -4.78 -9.67
CA GLU A 15 -33.14 -4.89 -10.97
C GLU A 15 -32.78 -3.50 -11.47
N PHE A 16 -31.67 -3.40 -12.21
CA PHE A 16 -31.31 -2.23 -13.00
C PHE A 16 -31.51 -2.58 -14.47
N GLU A 17 -32.19 -1.73 -15.22
CA GLU A 17 -32.48 -2.00 -16.64
C GLU A 17 -31.22 -1.85 -17.50
N THR A 18 -30.27 -1.02 -17.05
CA THR A 18 -29.01 -0.76 -17.76
C THR A 18 -27.81 -0.63 -16.81
N PHE A 19 -26.60 -0.79 -17.36
CA PHE A 19 -25.37 -0.55 -16.61
C PHE A 19 -25.17 0.94 -16.27
N GLU A 20 -25.66 1.85 -17.11
CA GLU A 20 -25.60 3.30 -16.87
C GLU A 20 -26.39 3.65 -15.61
N GLU A 21 -27.61 3.10 -15.48
CA GLU A 21 -28.48 3.32 -14.32
C GLU A 21 -27.87 2.80 -13.01
N LEU A 22 -27.22 1.62 -13.06
CA LEU A 22 -26.46 1.08 -11.94
C LEU A 22 -25.33 2.02 -11.52
N SER A 23 -24.57 2.56 -12.49
CA SER A 23 -23.49 3.50 -12.22
C SER A 23 -24.01 4.81 -11.62
N GLU A 24 -25.05 5.40 -12.21
CA GLU A 24 -25.66 6.65 -11.74
C GLU A 24 -26.19 6.51 -10.31
N PHE A 25 -26.76 5.36 -9.96
CA PHE A 25 -27.18 5.07 -8.59
C PHE A 25 -25.98 5.08 -7.63
N TRP A 26 -24.91 4.34 -7.92
CA TRP A 26 -23.76 4.25 -7.03
C TRP A 26 -22.86 5.49 -7.02
N ASP A 27 -22.90 6.35 -8.04
CA ASP A 27 -22.22 7.65 -8.00
C ASP A 27 -22.80 8.58 -6.92
N ALA A 28 -24.08 8.38 -6.56
CA ALA A 28 -24.78 9.16 -5.53
C ALA A 28 -24.86 8.46 -4.15
N HIS A 29 -24.45 7.18 -4.05
CA HIS A 29 -24.66 6.34 -2.88
C HIS A 29 -23.37 5.67 -2.39
N ASP A 30 -23.15 5.64 -1.08
CA ASP A 30 -22.02 4.91 -0.48
C ASP A 30 -22.43 3.47 -0.20
N LEU A 31 -21.56 2.51 -0.55
CA LEU A 31 -21.75 1.10 -0.22
C LEU A 31 -21.83 0.86 1.29
N ALA A 32 -21.13 1.67 2.10
CA ALA A 32 -21.16 1.59 3.55
C ALA A 32 -22.53 1.91 4.16
N ASP A 33 -23.40 2.61 3.43
CA ASP A 33 -24.77 2.91 3.88
C ASP A 33 -25.71 1.68 3.75
N TYR A 34 -25.27 0.61 3.09
CA TYR A 34 -26.04 -0.61 2.83
C TYR A 34 -25.42 -1.89 3.45
N GLU A 35 -24.71 -1.75 4.58
CA GLU A 35 -24.04 -2.86 5.27
C GLU A 35 -24.94 -4.09 5.52
N ASP A 36 -26.24 -3.89 5.78
CA ASP A 36 -27.22 -4.96 5.99
C ASP A 36 -27.40 -5.88 4.77
N TYR A 37 -27.06 -5.40 3.57
CA TYR A 37 -27.09 -6.16 2.31
C TYR A 37 -25.74 -6.81 1.99
N LEU A 38 -24.68 -6.49 2.73
CA LEU A 38 -23.34 -7.01 2.51
C LEU A 38 -23.10 -8.26 3.34
N THR A 39 -22.33 -9.19 2.78
CA THR A 39 -21.84 -10.34 3.55
C THR A 39 -20.52 -9.94 4.24
N PRO A 40 -20.39 -10.07 5.57
CA PRO A 40 -19.15 -9.75 6.26
C PRO A 40 -18.06 -10.73 5.84
N VAL A 41 -16.89 -10.20 5.43
CA VAL A 41 -15.72 -10.98 5.07
C VAL A 41 -14.57 -10.62 5.99
N SER A 42 -13.94 -11.63 6.58
CA SER A 42 -12.71 -11.48 7.36
C SER A 42 -11.51 -11.77 6.48
N PHE A 43 -10.53 -10.87 6.46
CA PHE A 43 -9.25 -11.06 5.80
C PHE A 43 -8.12 -10.55 6.69
N GLU A 44 -6.98 -11.26 6.66
CA GLU A 44 -5.78 -10.83 7.34
C GLU A 44 -4.98 -9.90 6.41
N VAL A 45 -4.88 -8.63 6.77
CA VAL A 45 -3.92 -7.72 6.12
C VAL A 45 -2.58 -7.94 6.77
N ALA A 46 -1.76 -8.79 6.17
CA ALA A 46 -0.35 -8.90 6.54
C ALA A 46 0.39 -7.63 6.05
N SER A 47 0.35 -6.56 6.83
CA SER A 47 1.24 -5.42 6.61
C SER A 47 2.62 -5.77 7.19
N GLN A 48 3.54 -6.23 6.35
CA GLN A 48 4.94 -6.22 6.77
C GLN A 48 5.39 -4.77 6.89
N PRO A 49 5.94 -4.33 8.05
CA PRO A 49 6.44 -2.98 8.18
C PRO A 49 7.55 -2.75 7.15
N THR A 50 7.31 -1.83 6.23
CA THR A 50 8.33 -1.37 5.29
C THR A 50 9.08 -0.24 5.96
N TYR A 51 10.39 -0.42 6.16
CA TYR A 51 11.26 0.61 6.71
C TYR A 51 11.95 1.34 5.57
N GLU A 52 11.62 2.62 5.41
CA GLU A 52 12.29 3.50 4.46
C GLU A 52 13.24 4.44 5.21
N TYR A 53 14.48 4.53 4.72
CA TYR A 53 15.50 5.42 5.25
C TYR A 53 15.91 6.43 4.19
N VAL A 54 15.84 7.71 4.52
CA VAL A 54 16.36 8.78 3.68
C VAL A 54 17.75 9.13 4.16
N ILE A 55 18.75 8.98 3.28
CA ILE A 55 20.15 9.29 3.57
C ILE A 55 20.68 10.32 2.59
N VAL A 56 21.52 11.24 3.08
CA VAL A 56 22.25 12.20 2.25
C VAL A 56 23.61 11.61 1.94
N LEU A 57 23.92 11.49 0.65
CA LEU A 57 25.22 11.02 0.18
C LEU A 57 26.10 12.19 -0.23
N SER A 58 27.42 12.01 -0.08
CA SER A 58 28.39 12.92 -0.72
C SER A 58 28.41 12.71 -2.23
N ASP A 59 28.77 13.75 -2.99
CA ASP A 59 28.88 13.67 -4.45
C ASP A 59 29.80 12.55 -4.92
N SER A 60 30.90 12.29 -4.20
CA SER A 60 31.82 11.20 -4.50
C SER A 60 31.16 9.83 -4.34
N LEU A 61 30.39 9.62 -3.26
CA LEU A 61 29.67 8.37 -3.05
C LEU A 61 28.60 8.17 -4.11
N ASN A 62 27.87 9.24 -4.45
CA ASN A 62 26.83 9.16 -5.47
C ASN A 62 27.39 8.75 -6.84
N LYS A 63 28.55 9.29 -7.23
CA LYS A 63 29.24 8.90 -8.48
C LYS A 63 29.62 7.42 -8.50
N ILE A 64 30.27 6.94 -7.43
CA ILE A 64 30.68 5.53 -7.31
C ILE A 64 29.46 4.61 -7.35
N MET A 65 28.39 4.99 -6.65
CA MET A 65 27.15 4.23 -6.60
C MET A 65 26.48 4.12 -7.98
N HIS A 66 26.47 5.19 -8.77
CA HIS A 66 25.97 5.15 -10.15
C HIS A 66 26.83 4.27 -11.07
N GLU A 67 28.14 4.24 -10.88
CA GLU A 67 29.02 3.34 -11.64
C GLU A 67 28.76 1.88 -11.29
N ALA A 68 28.65 1.56 -9.99
CA ALA A 68 28.30 0.23 -9.50
C ALA A 68 26.92 -0.21 -10.04
N GLN A 69 25.94 0.68 -10.03
CA GLN A 69 24.61 0.42 -10.57
C GLN A 69 24.65 0.00 -12.05
N LYS A 70 25.49 0.66 -12.86
CA LYS A 70 25.65 0.33 -14.29
C LYS A 70 26.33 -1.02 -14.50
N GLN A 71 27.31 -1.35 -13.66
CA GLN A 71 28.04 -2.62 -13.75
C GLN A 71 27.16 -3.79 -13.33
N GLU A 72 26.47 -3.67 -12.19
CA GLU A 72 25.67 -4.73 -11.57
C GLU A 72 24.23 -4.82 -12.12
N ARG A 73 23.77 -3.79 -12.86
CA ARG A 73 22.42 -3.71 -13.48
C ARG A 73 21.25 -3.89 -12.49
N VAL A 74 21.43 -3.47 -11.25
CA VAL A 74 20.41 -3.50 -10.19
C VAL A 74 20.09 -2.08 -9.73
N SER A 75 19.04 -1.90 -8.92
CA SER A 75 18.72 -0.59 -8.35
C SER A 75 19.74 -0.15 -7.29
N VAL A 76 19.82 1.16 -7.06
CA VAL A 76 20.62 1.73 -5.95
C VAL A 76 20.18 1.15 -4.60
N GLY A 77 18.87 1.05 -4.35
CA GLY A 77 18.34 0.48 -3.10
C GLY A 77 18.74 -0.98 -2.92
N THR A 78 18.80 -1.76 -4.00
CA THR A 78 19.26 -3.15 -3.98
C THR A 78 20.73 -3.25 -3.60
N LEU A 79 21.59 -2.40 -4.19
CA LEU A 79 23.03 -2.38 -3.85
C LEU A 79 23.26 -2.01 -2.39
N ILE A 80 22.57 -0.97 -1.91
CA ILE A 80 22.67 -0.53 -0.51
C ILE A 80 22.27 -1.65 0.44
N ASN A 81 21.15 -2.32 0.17
CA ASN A 81 20.69 -3.44 1.00
C ASN A 81 21.71 -4.58 1.04
N LEU A 82 22.28 -4.95 -0.12
CA LEU A 82 23.29 -6.00 -0.21
C LEU A 82 24.55 -5.63 0.61
N TRP A 83 25.08 -4.42 0.43
CA TRP A 83 26.28 -3.98 1.14
C TRP A 83 26.06 -3.84 2.65
N ILE A 84 24.88 -3.37 3.07
CA ILE A 84 24.53 -3.32 4.50
C ILE A 84 24.50 -4.74 5.08
N GLN A 85 23.89 -5.71 4.39
CA GLN A 85 23.85 -7.11 4.82
C GLN A 85 25.25 -7.70 4.97
N GLU A 86 26.11 -7.53 3.97
CA GLU A 86 27.51 -7.98 4.01
C GLU A 86 28.29 -7.39 5.19
N LYS A 87 28.11 -6.09 5.46
CA LYS A 87 28.76 -5.42 6.59
C LYS A 87 28.23 -5.91 7.93
N LEU A 88 26.91 -6.08 8.08
CA LEU A 88 26.31 -6.57 9.32
C LEU A 88 26.75 -8.00 9.64
N GLN A 89 26.88 -8.87 8.63
CA GLN A 89 27.43 -10.23 8.83
C GLN A 89 28.86 -10.20 9.37
N THR A 90 29.68 -9.24 8.93
CA THR A 90 31.06 -9.09 9.43
C THR A 90 31.09 -8.72 10.92
N TYR A 91 30.17 -7.87 11.38
CA TYR A 91 30.06 -7.52 12.81
C TYR A 91 29.57 -8.68 13.67
N GLN A 92 28.64 -9.49 13.15
CA GLN A 92 28.15 -10.68 13.85
C GLN A 92 29.21 -11.77 13.97
N ALA A 93 30.07 -11.93 12.96
CA ALA A 93 31.15 -12.93 12.99
C ALA A 93 32.35 -12.53 13.88
N ALA A 94 32.45 -11.25 14.24
CA ALA A 94 33.50 -10.71 15.11
C ALA A 94 33.06 -10.57 16.59
N SER A 95 31.81 -10.94 16.91
CA SER A 95 31.24 -10.96 18.27
C SER A 95 31.07 -12.38 18.78
#